data_AF-A0A553QQN0-F1
#
_entry.id   AF-A0A553QQN0-F1
#
_cell.length_a   1.000
_cell.length_b   1.000
_cell.length_c   1.000
_cell.angle_alpha   90.00
_cell.angle_beta   90.00
_cell.angle_gamma   90.00
#
_symmetry.space_group_name_H-M   'P 1'
#
loop_
_entity.id
_entity.type
_entity.pdbx_description
1 polymer ?
#
loop_
_entity_poly.entity_id
_entity_poly.type
_entity_poly.pdbx_seq_one_letter_code
_entity_poly.pdbx_strand_id
1 'polypeptide(L)'
;MSGLHLVKQGRDRRRIDLQRDFTVASPAEFVLIANNGIAAVKCMRSIRRWAYEMFRNERAIRFVVMVTPEDLKANAEYIKMADHYVPVPGGTNNNNYANVELILDIAKRIPVQVNI
;
A
#
# COMPACT_ATOMS: atom_id res chain seq x y z
N MET A 1 -5.48 -53.65 3.01
CA MET A 1 -5.99 -52.63 2.07
C MET A 1 -6.88 -51.66 2.86
N SER A 2 -6.57 -50.40 3.12
CA SER A 2 -5.38 -49.58 2.88
C SER A 2 -5.51 -48.33 3.78
N GLY A 3 -4.65 -48.20 4.80
CA GLY A 3 -4.54 -47.02 5.67
C GLY A 3 -4.12 -45.72 4.97
N LEU A 4 -3.98 -45.75 3.63
CA LEU A 4 -3.74 -44.57 2.80
C LEU A 4 -4.98 -43.67 2.63
N HIS A 5 -6.19 -44.18 2.85
CA HIS A 5 -7.41 -43.39 2.58
C HIS A 5 -7.71 -42.34 3.66
N LEU A 6 -7.41 -42.64 4.93
CA LEU A 6 -7.57 -41.70 6.05
C LEU A 6 -6.47 -40.62 6.11
N VAL A 7 -5.26 -40.94 5.63
CA VAL A 7 -4.14 -39.98 5.58
C VAL A 7 -4.32 -38.96 4.44
N LYS A 8 -4.95 -39.34 3.31
CA LYS A 8 -5.28 -38.41 2.23
C LYS A 8 -6.30 -37.36 2.68
N GLN A 9 -7.34 -37.77 3.41
CA GLN A 9 -8.38 -36.86 3.89
C GLN A 9 -7.86 -35.81 4.91
N GLY A 10 -6.85 -36.16 5.73
CA GLY A 10 -6.19 -35.24 6.66
C GLY A 10 -5.11 -34.33 6.05
N ARG A 11 -4.60 -34.65 4.84
CA ARG A 11 -3.70 -33.78 4.07
C ARG A 11 -4.48 -32.82 3.17
N ASP A 12 -5.60 -33.26 2.62
CA ASP A 12 -6.44 -32.40 1.78
C ASP A 12 -7.23 -31.38 2.61
N ARG A 13 -7.67 -31.71 3.84
CA ARG A 13 -8.26 -30.72 4.75
C ARG A 13 -7.31 -29.62 5.21
N ARG A 14 -6.00 -29.88 5.28
CA ARG A 14 -4.99 -28.84 5.62
C ARG A 14 -4.66 -27.92 4.45
N ARG A 15 -5.17 -28.21 3.25
CA ARG A 15 -4.97 -27.35 2.07
C ARG A 15 -6.12 -26.39 1.82
N ILE A 16 -7.23 -26.52 2.57
CA ILE A 16 -8.49 -25.79 2.33
C ILE A 16 -8.60 -24.50 3.17
N ASP A 17 -7.77 -24.26 4.19
CA ASP A 17 -7.84 -23.05 5.03
C ASP A 17 -6.79 -21.95 4.70
N LEU A 18 -6.21 -21.96 3.49
CA LEU A 18 -5.32 -20.88 3.03
C LEU A 18 -5.95 -19.94 2.01
N GLN A 19 -7.21 -20.17 1.64
CA GLN A 19 -8.02 -19.15 0.98
C GLN A 19 -8.46 -18.16 2.07
N ARG A 20 -7.50 -17.38 2.56
CA ARG A 20 -7.82 -16.21 3.35
C ARG A 20 -8.63 -15.31 2.41
N ASP A 21 -9.91 -15.10 2.72
CA ASP A 21 -10.76 -14.09 2.10
C ASP A 21 -10.21 -12.70 2.42
N PHE A 22 -9.07 -12.37 1.83
CA PHE A 22 -8.57 -11.02 1.72
C PHE A 22 -8.88 -10.60 0.30
N THR A 23 -9.90 -9.76 0.14
CA THR A 23 -9.99 -8.90 -1.03
C THR A 23 -8.77 -7.98 -0.98
N VAL A 24 -7.71 -8.39 -1.66
CA VAL A 24 -6.59 -7.51 -1.98
C VAL A 24 -7.16 -6.40 -2.83
N ALA A 25 -6.71 -5.19 -2.58
CA ALA A 25 -6.89 -4.08 -3.51
C ALA A 25 -6.77 -4.60 -4.95
N SER A 26 -7.79 -4.39 -5.78
CA SER A 26 -7.70 -4.76 -7.18
C SER A 26 -6.46 -4.07 -7.77
N PRO A 27 -5.73 -4.66 -8.74
CA PRO A 27 -4.47 -4.11 -9.25
C PRO A 27 -4.56 -2.66 -9.78
N ALA A 28 -5.77 -2.14 -9.99
CA ALA A 28 -6.06 -0.77 -10.39
C ALA A 28 -6.05 0.25 -9.23
N GLU A 29 -5.99 -0.19 -7.98
CA GLU A 29 -6.21 0.65 -6.81
C GLU A 29 -4.90 1.15 -6.20
N PHE A 30 -4.87 2.43 -5.84
CA PHE A 30 -3.72 3.09 -5.25
C PHE A 30 -3.93 3.32 -3.74
N VAL A 31 -2.84 3.32 -2.98
CA VAL A 31 -2.81 3.79 -1.59
C VAL A 31 -2.22 5.20 -1.54
N LEU A 32 -2.99 6.17 -1.03
CA LEU A 32 -2.49 7.52 -0.76
C LEU A 32 -1.70 7.55 0.55
N ILE A 33 -0.45 8.02 0.51
CA ILE A 33 0.36 8.30 1.69
C ILE A 33 0.37 9.81 1.91
N ALA A 34 -0.43 10.25 2.89
CA ALA A 34 -0.45 11.62 3.39
C ALA A 34 0.61 11.84 4.50
N ASN A 35 1.83 11.37 4.25
CA ASN A 35 2.95 11.49 5.17
C ASN A 35 4.26 11.57 4.37
N ASN A 36 5.35 12.04 4.98
CA ASN A 36 6.66 12.14 4.36
C ASN A 36 7.74 11.40 5.18
N GLY A 37 9.00 11.62 4.81
CA GLY A 37 10.16 11.14 5.56
C GLY A 37 10.18 9.63 5.82
N ILE A 38 10.64 9.25 7.02
CA ILE A 38 10.84 7.85 7.41
C ILE A 38 9.53 7.07 7.47
N ALA A 39 8.43 7.72 7.86
CA ALA A 39 7.12 7.07 7.96
C ALA A 39 6.65 6.56 6.59
N ALA A 40 6.74 7.40 5.56
CA ALA A 40 6.39 7.02 4.19
C ALA A 40 7.31 5.89 3.67
N VAL A 41 8.63 6.01 3.87
CA VAL A 41 9.59 4.96 3.47
C VAL A 41 9.28 3.63 4.14
N LYS A 42 9.07 3.64 5.47
CA LYS A 42 8.84 2.41 6.23
C LYS A 42 7.53 1.75 5.84
N CYS A 43 6.47 2.54 5.64
CA CYS A 43 5.19 2.07 5.16
C CYS A 43 5.34 1.33 3.83
N MET A 44 5.91 1.99 2.81
CA MET A 44 6.09 1.39 1.49
C MET A 44 6.99 0.16 1.53
N ARG A 45 8.14 0.19 2.23
CA ARG A 45 9.04 -0.98 2.33
C ARG A 45 8.35 -2.18 2.97
N SER A 46 7.64 -1.97 4.07
CA SER A 46 6.94 -3.04 4.77
C SER A 46 5.83 -3.64 3.92
N ILE A 47 5.00 -2.82 3.29
CA ILE A 47 3.89 -3.30 2.46
C ILE A 47 4.40 -3.97 1.19
N ARG A 48 5.42 -3.42 0.51
CA ARG A 48 6.01 -4.06 -0.68
C ARG A 48 6.64 -5.41 -0.36
N ARG A 49 7.35 -5.52 0.77
CA ARG A 49 7.89 -6.81 1.25
C ARG A 49 6.77 -7.82 1.48
N TRP A 50 5.72 -7.42 2.18
CA TRP A 50 4.56 -8.28 2.41
C TRP A 50 3.86 -8.67 1.10
N ALA A 51 3.66 -7.73 0.18
CA ALA A 51 3.06 -7.97 -1.12
C ALA A 51 3.88 -8.96 -1.96
N TYR A 52 5.22 -8.89 -1.89
CA TYR A 52 6.08 -9.88 -2.52
C TYR A 52 5.98 -11.27 -1.85
N GLU A 53 5.92 -11.32 -0.52
CA GLU A 53 5.75 -12.56 0.23
C GLU A 53 4.42 -13.26 -0.10
N MET A 54 3.34 -12.49 -0.32
CA MET A 54 1.99 -13.00 -0.58
C MET A 54 1.68 -13.24 -2.06
N PHE A 55 2.03 -12.29 -2.93
CA PHE A 55 1.63 -12.27 -4.36
C PHE A 55 2.78 -12.50 -5.33
N ARG A 56 4.03 -12.63 -4.82
CA ARG A 56 5.25 -12.64 -5.64
C ARG A 56 5.37 -11.42 -6.55
N ASN A 57 4.76 -10.31 -6.14
CA ASN A 57 4.78 -9.02 -6.82
C ASN A 57 4.84 -7.90 -5.78
N GLU A 58 6.00 -7.25 -5.65
CA GLU A 58 6.19 -6.13 -4.72
C GLU A 58 5.36 -4.89 -5.10
N ARG A 59 4.96 -4.76 -6.38
CA ARG A 59 4.12 -3.68 -6.90
C ARG A 59 2.66 -4.08 -7.02
N ALA A 60 2.24 -5.16 -6.39
CA ALA A 60 0.82 -5.52 -6.31
C ALA A 60 -0.02 -4.42 -5.64
N ILE A 61 0.60 -3.62 -4.78
CA ILE A 61 0.03 -2.40 -4.20
C ILE A 61 0.83 -1.21 -4.72
N ARG A 62 0.14 -0.24 -5.32
CA ARG A 62 0.75 0.98 -5.86
C ARG A 62 0.55 2.15 -4.90
N PHE A 63 1.56 2.99 -4.76
CA PHE A 63 1.54 4.12 -3.84
C PHE A 63 1.50 5.46 -4.57
N VAL A 64 0.62 6.33 -4.10
CA VAL A 64 0.58 7.76 -4.43
C VAL A 64 1.05 8.51 -3.18
N VAL A 65 2.06 9.38 -3.31
CA VAL A 65 2.59 10.16 -2.18
C VAL A 65 2.32 11.64 -2.34
N MET A 66 1.99 12.33 -1.26
CA MET A 66 1.94 13.80 -1.23
C MET A 66 3.36 14.37 -1.10
N VAL A 67 3.72 15.38 -1.88
CA VAL A 67 5.09 15.89 -1.96
C VAL A 67 5.12 17.41 -1.91
N THR A 68 5.84 17.94 -0.92
CA THR A 68 6.11 19.38 -0.81
C THR A 68 7.32 19.81 -1.65
N PRO A 69 7.44 21.11 -2.01
CA PRO A 69 8.65 21.65 -2.62
C PRO A 69 9.92 21.40 -1.78
N GLU A 70 9.80 21.42 -0.45
CA GLU A 70 10.88 21.16 0.49
C GLU A 70 11.38 19.72 0.40
N ASP A 71 10.47 18.74 0.33
CA ASP A 71 10.83 17.33 0.14
C ASP A 71 11.50 17.08 -1.21
N LEU A 72 11.02 17.72 -2.28
CA LEU A 72 11.64 17.66 -3.61
C LEU A 72 13.06 18.24 -3.59
N LYS A 73 13.23 19.42 -2.98
CA LYS A 73 14.53 20.07 -2.84
C LYS A 73 15.50 19.24 -2.00
N ALA A 74 15.00 18.56 -0.97
CA ALA A 74 15.77 17.64 -0.15
C ALA A 74 16.04 16.28 -0.83
N ASN A 75 15.48 16.04 -2.03
CA ASN A 75 15.59 14.78 -2.76
C ASN A 75 15.14 13.57 -1.92
N ALA A 76 14.02 13.74 -1.21
CA ALA A 76 13.56 12.80 -0.20
C ALA A 76 13.34 11.38 -0.77
N GLU A 77 13.81 10.37 -0.04
CA GLU A 77 13.85 8.98 -0.52
C GLU A 77 12.47 8.44 -0.87
N TYR A 78 11.45 8.78 -0.09
CA TYR A 78 10.08 8.29 -0.30
C TYR A 78 9.53 8.69 -1.68
N ILE A 79 9.96 9.82 -2.25
CA ILE A 79 9.53 10.29 -3.58
C ILE A 79 10.00 9.30 -4.67
N LYS A 80 11.25 8.81 -4.57
CA LYS A 80 11.82 7.85 -5.53
C LYS A 80 11.21 6.46 -5.40
N MET A 81 10.70 6.14 -4.21
CA MET A 81 10.09 4.86 -3.94
C MET A 81 8.65 4.77 -4.45
N ALA A 82 7.92 5.89 -4.45
CA ALA A 82 6.51 5.92 -4.82
C ALA A 82 6.28 5.60 -6.30
N ASP A 83 5.08 5.12 -6.62
CA ASP A 83 4.67 4.87 -8.01
C ASP A 83 4.19 6.16 -8.67
N HIS A 84 3.51 7.03 -7.90
CA HIS A 84 3.12 8.37 -8.31
C HIS A 84 3.29 9.36 -7.16
N TYR A 85 3.42 10.64 -7.49
CA TYR A 85 3.40 11.70 -6.51
C TYR A 85 2.44 12.82 -6.91
N VAL A 86 1.94 13.53 -5.89
CA VAL A 86 1.05 14.68 -6.02
C VAL A 86 1.74 15.87 -5.37
N PRO A 87 2.01 16.96 -6.11
CA PRO A 87 2.57 18.16 -5.51
C PRO A 87 1.53 18.82 -4.59
N VAL A 88 1.96 19.22 -3.40
CA VAL A 88 1.14 19.91 -2.40
C VAL A 88 1.84 21.18 -1.89
N PRO A 89 1.12 22.13 -1.28
CA PRO A 89 1.74 23.35 -0.77
C PRO A 89 2.84 23.09 0.25
N GLY A 90 3.90 23.90 0.21
CA GLY A 90 5.00 23.86 1.18
C GLY A 90 4.67 24.55 2.52
N GLY A 91 5.71 24.81 3.31
CA GLY A 91 5.58 25.41 4.64
C GLY A 91 5.15 24.43 5.72
N THR A 92 4.45 24.93 6.75
CA THR A 92 4.04 24.13 7.91
C THR A 92 3.06 23.02 7.53
N ASN A 93 3.03 21.93 8.31
CA ASN A 93 2.27 20.73 7.97
C ASN A 93 0.75 20.94 7.83
N ASN A 94 0.21 21.98 8.48
CA ASN A 94 -1.20 22.39 8.37
C ASN A 94 -1.62 22.75 6.93
N ASN A 95 -0.66 23.03 6.04
CA ASN A 95 -0.92 23.30 4.63
C ASN A 95 -0.90 22.04 3.74
N ASN A 96 -0.41 20.92 4.28
CA ASN A 96 -0.16 19.69 3.52
C ASN A 96 -0.57 18.42 4.28
N TYR A 97 0.36 17.76 4.97
CA TYR A 97 0.21 16.43 5.58
C TYR A 97 -0.77 16.39 6.76
N ALA A 98 -1.07 17.54 7.39
CA ALA A 98 -2.08 17.66 8.44
C ALA A 98 -3.38 18.31 7.97
N ASN A 99 -3.47 18.68 6.69
CA ASN A 99 -4.68 19.28 6.12
C ASN A 99 -5.65 18.20 5.65
N VAL A 100 -6.64 17.87 6.48
CA VAL A 100 -7.62 16.82 6.19
C VAL A 100 -8.43 17.12 4.93
N GLU A 101 -8.82 18.38 4.70
CA GLU A 101 -9.59 18.77 3.52
C GLU A 101 -8.81 18.54 2.23
N LEU A 102 -7.54 18.93 2.21
CA LEU A 102 -6.64 18.68 1.08
C LEU A 102 -6.43 17.19 0.85
N ILE A 103 -6.19 16.41 1.90
CA ILE A 103 -6.00 14.96 1.80
C ILE A 103 -7.24 14.31 1.18
N LEU A 104 -8.43 14.68 1.64
CA LEU A 104 -9.70 14.18 1.11
C LEU A 104 -9.91 14.59 -0.34
N ASP A 105 -9.59 15.83 -0.70
CA ASP A 105 -9.70 16.33 -2.07
C ASP A 105 -8.74 15.60 -3.03
N ILE A 106 -7.51 15.31 -2.61
CA ILE A 106 -6.56 14.49 -3.38
C ILE A 106 -7.10 13.06 -3.52
N ALA A 107 -7.59 12.47 -2.43
CA ALA A 107 -8.13 11.11 -2.43
C ALA A 107 -9.38 10.95 -3.31
N LYS A 108 -10.17 12.00 -3.50
CA LYS A 108 -11.33 11.99 -4.41
C LYS A 108 -10.92 12.16 -5.88
N ARG A 109 -9.86 12.92 -6.16
CA ARG A 109 -9.39 13.19 -7.53
C ARG A 109 -8.60 12.03 -8.13
N ILE A 110 -7.96 11.24 -7.29
CA ILE A 110 -7.13 10.10 -7.70
C ILE A 110 -7.89 8.82 -7.38
N PRO A 111 -7.85 7.77 -8.23
CA PRO A 111 -8.47 6.48 -7.94
C PRO A 111 -7.70 5.71 -6.85
N VAL A 112 -7.58 6.30 -5.66
CA VAL A 112 -7.10 5.63 -4.47
C VAL A 112 -8.26 4.87 -3.84
N GLN A 113 -7.96 3.74 -3.22
CA GLN A 113 -9.00 2.89 -2.66
C GLN A 113 -9.60 3.57 -1.42
N VAL A 114 -10.87 3.98 -1.53
CA VAL A 114 -11.67 4.45 -0.41
C VAL A 114 -13.06 3.83 -0.53
N ASN A 115 -13.26 2.65 0.05
CA ASN A 115 -14.61 2.23 0.43
C ASN A 115 -14.81 2.72 1.87
N ILE A 116 -15.59 3.80 2.04
CA ILE A 116 -16.11 4.21 3.36
C ILE A 116 -17.46 3.53 3.55
#